data_AF-A0A7J2PS26-F1
#
_entry.id   AF-A0A7J2PS26-F1
#
_cell.length_a   1.000
_cell.length_b   1.000
_cell.length_c   1.000
_cell.angle_alpha   90.00
_cell.angle_beta   90.00
_cell.angle_gamma   90.00
#
_symmetry.space_group_name_H-M   'P 1'
#
loop_
_entity.id
_entity.type
_entity.pdbx_description
1 polymer ?
#
loop_
_entity_poly.entity_id
_entity_poly.type
_entity_poly.pdbx_seq_one_letter_code
_entity_poly.pdbx_strand_id
1 'polypeptide(L)'
;MWFGLEAEEYDRSYRDRVLLKRIVKYFGKYKRPMIIVIFFLTIASMFRALIPVLTRNAINNIGSNLSIFYVILIILFIFGLNLLGWVFNYFRQLNMSQVIGNVMLDLRRDAGEAVLEHDLSFFDKHPIGKIV
;
A
#
# COMPACT_ATOMS: atom_id res chain seq x y z
N MET A 1 18.55 21.85 4.70
CA MET A 1 17.79 22.57 5.75
C MET A 1 16.33 22.55 5.30
N TRP A 2 15.47 21.78 5.98
CA TRP A 2 14.07 21.60 5.59
C TRP A 2 13.25 22.75 6.19
N PHE A 3 13.08 23.83 5.43
CA PHE A 3 12.25 24.96 5.86
C PHE A 3 10.77 24.52 5.91
N GLY A 4 10.12 24.63 7.08
CA GLY A 4 8.69 24.36 7.25
C GLY A 4 8.29 23.13 8.07
N LEU A 5 9.24 22.41 8.67
CA LEU A 5 8.97 21.29 9.62
C LEU A 5 9.45 21.61 11.04
N GLU A 6 9.70 22.88 11.34
CA GLU A 6 10.10 23.31 12.68
C GLU A 6 8.85 23.37 13.57
N ALA A 7 9.00 22.99 14.84
CA ALA A 7 7.90 23.04 15.79
C ALA A 7 7.45 24.49 15.98
N GLU A 8 6.20 24.78 15.65
CA GLU A 8 5.61 26.11 15.83
C GLU A 8 5.09 26.26 17.28
N GLU A 9 4.89 27.50 17.73
CA GLU A 9 4.47 27.78 19.11
C GLU A 9 3.08 27.20 19.44
N TYR A 10 2.26 26.94 18.42
CA TYR A 10 0.95 26.32 18.54
C TYR A 10 0.98 24.77 18.44
N ASP A 11 2.12 24.16 18.11
CA ASP A 11 2.22 22.71 17.97
C ASP A 11 2.18 22.01 19.33
N ARG A 12 1.23 21.09 19.47
CA ARG A 12 1.15 20.23 20.65
C ARG A 12 2.16 19.09 20.52
N SER A 13 3.08 18.98 21.48
CA SER A 13 3.99 17.85 21.56
C SER A 13 3.24 16.58 22.00
N TYR A 14 3.23 15.57 21.13
CA TYR A 14 2.68 14.25 21.41
C TYR A 14 3.78 13.21 21.38
N ARG A 15 3.67 12.19 22.24
CA ARG A 15 4.48 10.97 22.09
C ARG A 15 4.13 10.27 20.77
N ASP A 16 5.13 9.74 20.07
CA ASP A 16 4.96 9.01 18.80
C ASP A 16 3.92 7.90 18.87
N ARG A 17 3.86 7.17 19.99
CA ARG A 17 2.87 6.11 20.21
C ARG A 17 1.42 6.62 20.14
N VAL A 18 1.18 7.86 20.58
CA VAL A 18 -0.14 8.50 20.51
C VAL A 18 -0.48 8.85 19.06
N LEU A 19 0.47 9.42 18.33
CA LEU A 19 0.32 9.76 16.91
C LEU A 19 0.06 8.50 16.07
N LEU A 20 0.86 7.46 16.26
CA LEU A 20 0.67 6.17 15.57
C LEU A 20 -0.71 5.57 15.86
N LYS A 21 -1.18 5.62 17.11
CA LYS A 21 -2.53 5.13 17.46
C LYS A 21 -3.63 5.91 16.74
N ARG A 22 -3.48 7.22 16.55
CA ARG A 22 -4.43 8.04 15.78
C ARG A 22 -4.42 7.65 14.31
N ILE A 23 -3.24 7.53 13.69
CA ILE A 23 -3.10 7.11 12.29
C ILE A 23 -3.75 5.75 12.07
N VAL A 24 -3.46 4.76 12.93
CA VAL A 24 -4.04 3.42 12.84
C VAL A 24 -5.57 3.43 13.02
N LYS A 25 -6.13 4.38 13.77
CA LYS A 25 -7.59 4.54 13.92
C LYS A 25 -8.27 4.86 12.58
N TYR A 26 -7.67 5.71 11.73
CA TYR A 26 -8.21 6.01 10.40
C TYR A 26 -8.27 4.77 9.52
N PHE A 27 -7.18 4.00 9.47
CA PHE A 27 -7.17 2.71 8.76
C PHE A 27 -8.18 1.69 9.34
N GLY A 28 -8.54 1.84 10.62
CA GLY A 28 -9.55 1.03 11.29
C GLY A 28 -10.95 1.10 10.64
N LYS A 29 -11.32 2.22 10.01
CA LYS A 29 -12.56 2.38 9.24
C LYS A 29 -12.58 1.54 7.95
N TYR A 30 -11.39 1.22 7.43
CA TYR A 30 -11.17 0.49 6.17
C TYR A 30 -10.64 -0.93 6.38
N LYS A 31 -10.96 -1.58 7.52
CA LYS A 31 -10.52 -2.96 7.81
C LYS A 31 -11.00 -3.99 6.79
N ARG A 32 -12.25 -3.89 6.32
CA ARG A 32 -12.81 -4.82 5.31
C ARG A 32 -12.01 -4.80 4.00
N PRO A 33 -11.82 -3.65 3.33
CA PRO A 33 -11.01 -3.62 2.11
C PRO A 33 -9.53 -3.92 2.38
N MET A 34 -8.99 -3.63 3.57
CA MET A 34 -7.64 -4.09 3.94
C MET A 34 -7.52 -5.61 3.97
N ILE A 35 -8.51 -6.34 4.51
CA ILE A 35 -8.50 -7.81 4.50
C ILE A 35 -8.46 -8.33 3.07
N ILE A 36 -9.23 -7.71 2.16
CA ILE A 36 -9.22 -8.05 0.73
C ILE A 36 -7.83 -7.81 0.12
N VAL A 37 -7.20 -6.67 0.41
CA VAL A 37 -5.83 -6.35 -0.05
C VAL A 37 -4.83 -7.39 0.46
N ILE A 38 -4.89 -7.75 1.74
CA ILE A 38 -4.00 -8.74 2.35
C ILE A 38 -4.21 -10.11 1.69
N PHE A 39 -5.45 -10.52 1.49
CA PHE A 39 -5.80 -11.78 0.83
C PHE A 39 -5.20 -11.87 -0.58
N PHE A 40 -5.44 -10.86 -1.43
CA PHE A 40 -4.88 -10.85 -2.78
C PHE A 40 -3.35 -10.72 -2.78
N LEU A 41 -2.76 -10.02 -1.80
CA LEU A 41 -1.31 -9.93 -1.65
C LEU A 41 -0.71 -11.29 -1.32
N THR A 42 -1.30 -12.04 -0.38
CA THR A 42 -0.84 -13.38 -0.02
C THR A 42 -0.90 -14.31 -1.23
N ILE A 43 -2.02 -14.32 -1.95
CA ILE A 43 -2.18 -15.13 -3.17
C ILE A 43 -1.15 -14.76 -4.23
N ALA A 44 -0.99 -13.46 -4.53
CA ALA A 44 -0.02 -13.00 -5.52
C ALA A 44 1.42 -13.37 -5.12
N SER A 45 1.77 -13.25 -3.84
CA SER A 45 3.07 -13.67 -3.30
C SER A 45 3.29 -15.17 -3.40
N MET A 46 2.26 -15.99 -3.14
CA MET A 46 2.33 -17.45 -3.32
C MET A 46 2.63 -17.81 -4.78
N PHE A 47 1.93 -17.21 -5.75
CA PHE A 47 2.22 -17.45 -7.17
C PHE A 47 3.67 -17.09 -7.53
N ARG A 48 4.18 -15.97 -7.03
CA ARG A 48 5.58 -15.56 -7.25
C ARG A 48 6.58 -16.54 -6.63
N ALA A 49 6.29 -17.06 -5.44
CA ALA A 49 7.14 -18.04 -4.76
C ALA A 49 7.12 -19.43 -5.44
N LEU A 50 6.03 -19.79 -6.13
CA LEU A 50 5.92 -21.05 -6.86
C LEU A 50 6.75 -21.07 -8.15
N ILE A 51 6.98 -19.92 -8.78
CA ILE A 51 7.76 -19.81 -10.03
C ILE A 51 9.15 -20.48 -9.90
N PRO A 52 10.03 -20.12 -8.95
CA PRO A 52 11.37 -20.73 -8.86
C PRO A 52 11.33 -22.24 -8.59
N VAL A 53 10.32 -22.72 -7.85
CA VAL A 53 10.13 -24.16 -7.59
C VAL A 53 9.78 -24.89 -8.89
N LEU A 54 8.87 -24.33 -9.68
CA LEU A 54 8.51 -24.87 -10.99
C LEU A 54 9.67 -24.83 -11.97
N THR A 55 10.42 -23.72 -12.00
CA THR A 55 11.61 -23.57 -12.85
C THR A 55 12.68 -24.61 -12.51
N ARG A 56 12.93 -24.87 -11.22
CA ARG A 56 13.84 -25.94 -10.79
C ARG A 56 13.39 -27.30 -11.34
N ASN A 57 12.12 -27.64 -11.19
CA ASN A 57 11.59 -28.92 -11.67
C ASN A 57 11.63 -29.03 -13.19
N ALA A 58 11.40 -27.92 -13.90
CA ALA A 58 11.52 -27.86 -15.35
C ALA A 58 12.95 -28.17 -15.81
N ILE A 59 13.96 -27.51 -15.22
CA ILE A 59 15.37 -27.70 -15.56
C ILE A 59 15.80 -29.15 -15.32
N ASN A 60 15.43 -29.73 -14.18
CA ASN A 60 15.80 -31.10 -13.83
C ASN A 60 15.23 -32.16 -14.79
N ASN A 61 14.00 -31.96 -15.27
CA ASN A 61 13.34 -32.91 -16.19
C ASN A 61 13.82 -32.76 -17.64
N ILE A 62 14.25 -31.57 -18.06
CA ILE A 62 14.85 -31.35 -19.39
C ILE A 62 16.17 -32.11 -19.52
N GLY A 63 16.95 -32.22 -18.45
CA GLY A 63 18.22 -32.94 -18.44
C GLY A 63 18.09 -34.46 -18.63
N SER A 64 16.93 -35.04 -18.36
CA SER A 64 16.68 -36.49 -18.46
C SER A 64 15.82 -36.89 -19.67
N ASN A 65 14.94 -36.00 -20.17
CA ASN A 65 14.11 -36.24 -21.35
C ASN A 65 13.96 -34.95 -22.18
N LEU A 66 14.62 -34.89 -23.34
CA LEU A 66 14.59 -33.75 -24.26
C LEU A 66 13.36 -33.81 -25.19
N SER A 67 12.18 -33.60 -24.62
CA SER A 67 10.95 -33.42 -25.41
C SER A 67 10.63 -31.94 -25.58
N ILE A 68 10.68 -31.45 -26.83
CA ILE A 68 10.33 -30.06 -27.18
C ILE A 68 8.91 -29.71 -26.73
N PHE A 69 7.98 -30.66 -26.85
CA PHE A 69 6.59 -30.48 -26.44
C PHE A 69 6.47 -30.21 -24.93
N TYR A 70 7.24 -30.92 -24.11
CA TYR A 70 7.28 -30.72 -22.66
C TYR A 70 7.78 -29.32 -22.28
N VAL A 71 8.84 -28.86 -22.94
CA VAL A 71 9.41 -27.52 -22.71
C VAL A 71 8.38 -26.43 -23.02
N ILE A 72 7.72 -26.52 -24.18
CA ILE A 72 6.69 -25.54 -24.58
C ILE A 72 5.53 -25.52 -23.58
N LEU A 73 5.06 -26.70 -23.14
CA LEU A 73 3.96 -26.82 -22.19
C LEU A 73 4.30 -26.16 -20.84
N ILE A 74 5.51 -26.39 -20.33
CA ILE A 74 5.98 -25.75 -19.09
C ILE A 74 6.08 -24.24 -19.23
N ILE A 75 6.64 -23.74 -20.34
CA ILE A 75 6.75 -22.30 -20.58
C ILE A 75 5.35 -21.67 -20.57
N LEU A 76 4.40 -22.28 -21.28
CA LEU A 76 3.02 -21.81 -21.32
C LEU A 76 2.36 -21.84 -19.93
N PHE A 77 2.63 -22.88 -19.15
CA PHE A 77 2.13 -23.01 -17.78
C PHE A 77 2.71 -21.93 -16.84
N ILE A 78 4.02 -21.72 -16.86
CA ILE A 78 4.68 -20.67 -16.07
C ILE A 78 4.19 -19.28 -16.50
N PHE A 79 4.00 -19.08 -17.80
CA PHE A 79 3.45 -17.84 -18.34
C PHE A 79 2.01 -17.60 -17.85
N GLY A 80 1.15 -18.63 -17.88
CA GLY A 80 -0.21 -18.58 -17.34
C GLY A 80 -0.23 -18.23 -15.85
N LEU A 81 0.65 -18.84 -15.04
CA LEU A 81 0.77 -18.51 -13.62
C LEU A 81 1.25 -17.08 -13.38
N ASN A 82 2.18 -16.58 -14.20
CA ASN A 82 2.62 -15.18 -14.13
C ASN A 82 1.49 -14.21 -14.45
N LEU A 83 0.72 -14.48 -15.51
CA LEU A 83 -0.44 -13.68 -15.86
C LEU A 83 -1.45 -13.67 -14.72
N LEU A 84 -1.76 -14.82 -14.12
CA LEU A 84 -2.71 -14.92 -13.03
C LEU A 84 -2.22 -14.16 -11.78
N GLY A 85 -0.95 -14.31 -11.43
CA GLY A 85 -0.32 -13.55 -10.34
C GLY A 85 -0.32 -12.04 -10.58
N TRP A 86 -0.12 -11.62 -11.83
CA TRP A 86 -0.22 -10.21 -12.23
C TRP A 86 -1.65 -9.68 -12.08
N VAL A 87 -2.66 -10.43 -12.54
CA VAL A 87 -4.08 -10.06 -12.41
C VAL A 87 -4.47 -9.89 -10.93
N PHE A 88 -4.12 -10.83 -10.06
CA PHE A 88 -4.39 -10.68 -8.63
C PHE A 88 -3.68 -9.49 -8.01
N ASN A 89 -2.43 -9.26 -8.40
CA ASN A 89 -1.69 -8.09 -7.93
C ASN A 89 -2.29 -6.76 -8.44
N TYR A 90 -2.87 -6.75 -9.63
CA TYR A 90 -3.60 -5.59 -10.16
C TYR A 90 -4.83 -5.26 -9.31
N PHE A 91 -5.67 -6.25 -9.01
CA PHE A 91 -6.81 -6.06 -8.10
C PHE A 91 -6.37 -5.60 -6.71
N ARG A 92 -5.29 -6.19 -6.18
CA ARG A 92 -4.67 -5.78 -4.92
C ARG A 92 -4.21 -4.31 -4.96
N GLN A 93 -3.63 -3.85 -6.07
CA GLN A 93 -3.15 -2.47 -6.24
C GLN A 93 -4.32 -1.48 -6.30
N LEU A 94 -5.38 -1.80 -7.05
CA LEU A 94 -6.57 -0.95 -7.14
C LEU A 94 -7.23 -0.75 -5.78
N ASN A 95 -7.48 -1.84 -5.06
CA ASN A 95 -8.09 -1.79 -3.72
C ASN A 95 -7.20 -1.00 -2.75
N MET A 96 -5.88 -1.22 -2.79
CA MET A 96 -4.94 -0.50 -1.93
C MET A 96 -4.98 1.01 -2.21
N SER A 97 -4.99 1.41 -3.48
CA SER A 97 -5.05 2.82 -3.88
C SER A 97 -6.33 3.49 -3.36
N GLN A 98 -7.48 2.83 -3.50
CA GLN A 98 -8.75 3.33 -2.98
C GLN A 98 -8.74 3.49 -1.46
N VAL A 99 -8.22 2.51 -0.71
CA VAL A 99 -8.12 2.60 0.75
C VAL A 99 -7.24 3.76 1.17
N ILE A 100 -6.05 3.91 0.58
CA ILE A 100 -5.12 4.99 0.91
C ILE A 100 -5.74 6.34 0.57
N GLY A 101 -6.36 6.47 -0.62
CA GLY A 101 -7.02 7.70 -1.03
C GLY A 101 -8.13 8.13 -0.08
N ASN A 102 -8.96 7.18 0.36
CA ASN A 102 -10.03 7.45 1.31
C ASN A 102 -9.51 7.81 2.71
N VAL A 103 -8.46 7.12 3.20
CA VAL A 103 -7.81 7.47 4.47
C VAL A 103 -7.21 8.88 4.41
N MET A 104 -6.56 9.23 3.30
CA MET A 104 -6.00 10.57 3.10
C MET A 104 -7.10 11.63 3.04
N LEU A 105 -8.23 11.33 2.40
CA LEU A 105 -9.39 12.22 2.35
C LEU A 105 -9.96 12.49 3.74
N ASP A 106 -10.17 11.44 4.54
CA ASP A 106 -10.65 11.57 5.92
C ASP A 106 -9.65 12.38 6.76
N LEU A 107 -8.35 12.10 6.66
CA LEU A 107 -7.33 12.85 7.39
C LEU A 107 -7.31 14.33 7.02
N ARG A 108 -7.41 14.66 5.72
CA ARG A 108 -7.43 16.05 5.24
C ARG A 108 -8.69 16.80 5.68
N ARG A 109 -9.84 16.11 5.75
CA ARG A 109 -11.09 16.70 6.25
C ARG A 109 -10.97 17.04 7.71
N ASP A 110 -10.53 16.10 8.54
CA ASP A 110 -10.37 16.31 9.98
C ASP A 110 -9.32 17.41 10.27
N ALA A 111 -8.22 17.44 9.52
CA ALA A 111 -7.22 18.50 9.64
C ALA A 111 -7.78 19.87 9.22
N GLY A 112 -8.52 19.92 8.11
CA GLY A 112 -9.15 21.15 7.61
C GLY A 112 -10.19 21.71 8.59
N GLU A 113 -11.05 20.85 9.13
CA GLU A 113 -12.03 21.25 10.16
C GLU A 113 -11.32 21.79 11.41
N ALA A 114 -10.28 21.10 11.89
CA ALA A 114 -9.51 21.57 13.05
C ALA A 114 -8.81 22.92 12.82
N VAL A 115 -8.34 23.19 11.60
CA VAL A 115 -7.76 24.49 11.24
C VAL A 115 -8.84 25.57 11.24
N LEU A 116 -10.02 25.30 10.67
CA LEU A 116 -11.13 26.25 10.59
C LEU A 116 -11.77 26.59 11.95
N GLU A 117 -11.61 25.73 12.96
CA GLU A 117 -12.06 25.99 14.33
C GLU A 117 -11.20 27.04 15.08
N HIS A 118 -10.07 27.48 14.52
CA HIS A 118 -9.24 28.52 15.12
C HIS A 118 -9.82 29.94 14.94
N ASP A 119 -9.61 30.80 15.94
CA ASP A 119 -10.02 32.21 15.89
C ASP A 119 -9.29 33.00 14.80
N LEU A 120 -9.91 34.05 14.26
CA LEU A 120 -9.30 34.93 13.25
C LEU A 120 -7.93 35.48 13.68
N SER A 121 -7.75 35.76 14.98
CA SER A 121 -6.48 36.23 15.53
C SER A 121 -5.31 35.22 15.39
N PHE A 122 -5.60 33.93 15.21
CA PHE A 122 -4.60 32.90 14.91
C PHE A 122 -4.04 33.08 13.49
N PHE A 123 -4.91 33.38 12.53
CA PHE A 123 -4.56 33.58 11.12
C PHE A 123 -3.84 34.90 10.85
N ASP A 124 -4.05 35.91 11.71
CA ASP A 124 -3.30 37.17 11.65
C ASP A 124 -1.83 37.01 12.10
N LYS A 125 -1.58 36.06 13.02
CA LYS A 125 -0.26 35.83 13.61
C LYS A 125 0.59 34.80 12.86
N HIS A 126 -0.05 33.87 12.15
CA HIS A 126 0.63 32.78 11.47
C HIS A 126 0.38 32.87 9.96
N PRO A 127 1.43 32.96 9.13
CA PRO A 127 1.28 33.04 7.69
C PRO A 127 0.64 31.75 7.16
N ILE A 128 -0.33 31.90 6.26
CA ILE A 128 -1.14 30.81 5.70
C ILE A 128 -0.26 29.70 5.12
N GLY A 129 0.86 30.04 4.48
CA GLY A 129 1.80 29.07 3.91
C GLY A 129 2.50 28.13 4.90
N LYS A 130 2.37 28.37 6.22
CA LYS A 130 2.84 27.47 7.27
C LYS A 130 1.73 26.56 7.83
N ILE A 131 0.47 26.83 7.50
CA ILE A 131 -0.71 26.11 8.00
C ILE A 131 -1.19 25.04 6.98
N VAL A 132 -0.84 25.22 5.70
CA VAL A 132 -1.26 24.37 4.56
C VAL A 132 -0.20 23.34 4.16
#